data_AF-U1PYR0-F1
#
_entry.id   AF-U1PYR0-F1
#
_cell.length_a   1.000
_cell.length_b   1.000
_cell.length_c   1.000
_cell.angle_alpha   90.00
_cell.angle_beta   90.00
_cell.angle_gamma   90.00
#
_symmetry.space_group_name_H-M   'P 1'
#
loop_
_entity.id
_entity.type
_entity.pdbx_description
1 polymer ?
#
loop_
_entity_poly.entity_id
_entity_poly.type
_entity_poly.pdbx_seq_one_letter_code
_entity_poly.pdbx_strand_id
1 'polypeptide(L)'
;MFVSGDASIVTSGGYALGYTRDNNPEMIENGNLGVGLLPAPDSNAERTSFLGGNSIVITKQATGEKLEAAKEFVRSVNTDSMMSVTLDNGYFPARSAGFELETAQENNDIFSSFETALAQGTAPPINPNYRAVSSALYSGMAPALNGDQSAESVLNDVVDRINNNVL
;
A
#
# COMPACT_ATOMS: atom_id res chain seq x y z
N MET A 1 10.38 -10.90 12.02
CA MET A 1 9.61 -12.13 11.73
C MET A 1 9.86 -12.62 10.32
N PHE A 2 9.38 -11.96 9.27
CA PHE A 2 9.62 -12.46 7.89
C PHE A 2 11.10 -12.41 7.48
N VAL A 3 11.72 -11.23 7.52
CA VAL A 3 13.14 -11.04 7.18
C VAL A 3 14.09 -11.86 8.07
N SER A 4 13.71 -12.09 9.33
CA SER A 4 14.45 -12.93 10.29
C SER A 4 14.21 -14.43 10.14
N GLY A 5 13.27 -14.86 9.28
CA GLY A 5 12.95 -16.26 9.04
C GLY A 5 11.93 -16.89 10.00
N ASP A 6 11.38 -16.13 10.95
CA ASP A 6 10.35 -16.61 11.90
C ASP A 6 8.94 -16.72 11.29
N ALA A 7 8.72 -16.10 10.12
CA ALA A 7 7.47 -16.19 9.37
C ALA A 7 7.75 -16.49 7.90
N SER A 8 7.00 -17.44 7.33
CA SER A 8 7.12 -17.84 5.91
C SER A 8 6.30 -16.95 4.97
N ILE A 9 5.32 -16.20 5.49
CA ILE A 9 4.45 -15.31 4.72
C ILE A 9 4.26 -14.02 5.53
N VAL A 10 4.25 -12.88 4.84
CA VAL A 10 3.85 -11.58 5.39
C VAL A 10 2.93 -10.87 4.40
N THR A 11 1.90 -10.20 4.92
CA THR A 11 1.08 -9.28 4.12
C THR A 11 1.64 -7.86 4.29
N SER A 12 2.09 -7.26 3.19
CA SER A 12 2.72 -5.95 3.19
C SER A 12 2.54 -5.24 1.85
N GLY A 13 2.83 -3.93 1.81
CA GLY A 13 2.98 -3.17 0.57
C GLY A 13 4.39 -3.28 -0.02
N GLY A 14 4.60 -2.63 -1.17
CA GLY A 14 5.88 -2.66 -1.92
C GLY A 14 7.12 -2.33 -1.08
N TYR A 15 7.01 -1.43 -0.10
CA TYR A 15 8.11 -1.07 0.80
C TYR A 15 8.79 -2.25 1.49
N ALA A 16 8.09 -3.39 1.66
CA ALA A 16 8.71 -4.60 2.21
C ALA A 16 9.82 -5.16 1.31
N LEU A 17 9.76 -4.93 0.00
CA LEU A 17 10.80 -5.33 -0.95
C LEU A 17 12.09 -4.53 -0.71
N GLY A 18 11.98 -3.20 -0.63
CA GLY A 18 13.12 -2.33 -0.30
C GLY A 18 13.72 -2.69 1.06
N TYR A 19 12.86 -2.86 2.07
CA TYR A 19 13.31 -3.28 3.40
C TYR A 19 14.00 -4.65 3.40
N THR A 20 13.48 -5.62 2.64
CA THR A 20 14.11 -6.96 2.53
C THR A 20 15.46 -6.87 1.82
N ARG A 21 15.57 -6.08 0.75
CA ARG A 21 16.82 -5.84 0.04
C ARG A 21 17.90 -5.25 0.95
N ASP A 22 17.52 -4.30 1.80
CA ASP A 22 18.47 -3.62 2.70
C ASP A 22 18.90 -4.49 3.89
N ASN A 23 18.05 -5.44 4.33
CA ASN A 23 18.26 -6.16 5.60
C ASN A 23 18.52 -7.66 5.43
N ASN A 24 18.20 -8.25 4.27
CA ASN A 24 18.48 -9.65 3.92
C ASN A 24 18.50 -9.83 2.38
N PRO A 25 19.50 -9.24 1.68
CA PRO A 25 19.59 -9.28 0.22
C PRO A 25 19.68 -10.70 -0.34
N GLU A 26 20.31 -11.63 0.39
CA GLU A 26 20.43 -13.04 0.03
C GLU A 26 19.07 -13.73 -0.18
N MET A 27 18.00 -13.24 0.47
CA MET A 27 16.65 -13.76 0.26
C MET A 27 16.17 -13.49 -1.18
N ILE A 28 16.54 -12.34 -1.75
CA ILE A 28 16.22 -11.97 -3.14
C ILE A 28 17.22 -12.62 -4.10
N GLU A 29 18.52 -12.47 -3.84
CA GLU A 29 19.60 -12.93 -4.72
C GLU A 29 19.58 -14.45 -4.94
N ASN A 30 19.17 -15.22 -3.93
CA ASN A 30 19.05 -16.67 -4.04
C ASN A 30 17.67 -17.14 -4.55
N GLY A 31 16.77 -16.22 -4.94
CA GLY A 31 15.43 -16.56 -5.42
C GLY A 31 14.51 -17.14 -4.35
N ASN A 32 14.75 -16.83 -3.07
CA ASN A 32 13.96 -17.31 -1.93
C ASN A 32 12.80 -16.38 -1.55
N LEU A 33 12.63 -15.26 -2.26
CA LEU A 33 11.51 -14.34 -2.10
C LEU A 33 10.46 -14.58 -3.18
N GLY A 34 9.22 -14.86 -2.77
CA GLY A 34 8.07 -14.87 -3.65
C GLY A 34 7.11 -13.72 -3.34
N VAL A 35 6.48 -13.17 -4.37
CA VAL A 35 5.38 -12.21 -4.25
C VAL A 35 4.14 -12.79 -4.91
N GLY A 36 3.02 -12.77 -4.19
CA GLY A 36 1.75 -13.25 -4.69
C GLY A 36 0.60 -12.34 -4.29
N LEU A 37 -0.53 -12.54 -4.97
CA LEU A 37 -1.80 -11.92 -4.59
C LEU A 37 -2.25 -12.43 -3.21
N LEU A 38 -2.98 -11.59 -2.47
CA LEU A 38 -3.65 -12.05 -1.26
C LEU A 38 -4.56 -13.26 -1.58
N PRO A 39 -4.65 -14.26 -0.70
CA PRO A 39 -5.56 -15.37 -0.92
C PRO A 39 -7.00 -14.85 -1.07
N ALA A 40 -7.78 -15.49 -1.96
CA ALA A 40 -9.20 -15.20 -2.02
C ALA A 40 -9.86 -15.70 -0.73
N PRO A 41 -10.89 -15.01 -0.22
CA PRO A 41 -11.69 -15.55 0.88
C PRO A 41 -12.40 -16.85 0.43
N ASP A 42 -12.72 -17.75 1.36
CA ASP A 42 -13.44 -19.01 1.08
C ASP A 42 -14.87 -18.79 0.54
N SER A 43 -15.38 -17.56 0.61
CA SER A 43 -16.64 -17.13 0.01
C SER A 43 -16.50 -16.81 -1.48
N ASN A 44 -17.62 -16.72 -2.20
CA ASN A 44 -17.66 -16.17 -3.57
C ASN A 44 -17.35 -14.66 -3.66
N ALA A 45 -16.82 -14.05 -2.59
CA ALA A 45 -16.42 -12.65 -2.60
C ALA A 45 -15.17 -12.45 -3.46
N GLU A 46 -15.11 -11.32 -4.15
CA GLU A 46 -13.96 -10.96 -4.96
C GLU A 46 -12.72 -10.76 -4.08
N ARG A 47 -11.55 -11.14 -4.62
CA ARG A 47 -10.28 -10.75 -4.02
C ARG A 47 -10.21 -9.23 -4.01
N THR A 48 -10.00 -8.66 -2.83
CA THR A 48 -9.79 -7.22 -2.69
C THR A 48 -8.35 -6.91 -2.32
N SER A 49 -7.85 -5.79 -2.85
CA SER A 49 -6.60 -5.17 -2.45
C SER A 49 -6.88 -3.71 -2.12
N PHE A 50 -6.17 -3.16 -1.14
CA PHE A 50 -6.25 -1.75 -0.82
C PHE A 50 -5.26 -0.95 -1.68
N LEU A 51 -5.76 0.00 -2.48
CA LEU A 51 -4.90 0.91 -3.23
C LEU A 51 -4.46 2.07 -2.34
N GLY A 52 -3.26 1.94 -1.79
CA GLY A 52 -2.56 3.03 -1.12
C GLY A 52 -1.61 3.78 -2.06
N GLY A 53 -0.90 4.76 -1.51
CA GLY A 53 0.16 5.46 -2.22
C GLY A 53 0.65 6.67 -1.45
N ASN A 54 1.89 7.05 -1.70
CA ASN A 54 2.44 8.31 -1.22
C ASN A 54 2.10 9.41 -2.21
N SER A 55 1.71 10.59 -1.70
CA SER A 55 1.44 11.76 -2.51
C SER A 55 2.39 12.89 -2.14
N ILE A 56 2.98 13.52 -3.16
CA ILE A 56 3.69 14.78 -2.97
C ILE A 56 2.67 15.91 -3.10
N VAL A 57 2.53 16.70 -2.04
CA VAL A 57 1.57 17.80 -1.98
C VAL A 57 2.29 19.14 -1.85
N ILE A 58 1.77 20.15 -2.54
CA ILE A 58 2.28 21.52 -2.43
C ILE A 58 1.46 22.24 -1.37
N THR A 59 2.14 22.76 -0.34
CA THR A 59 1.49 23.55 0.71
C THR A 59 0.87 24.83 0.13
N LYS A 60 -0.30 25.23 0.66
CA LYS A 60 -0.97 26.49 0.31
C LYS A 60 -0.13 27.74 0.60
N GLN A 61 0.90 27.61 1.44
CA GLN A 61 1.82 28.70 1.77
C GLN A 61 2.88 28.93 0.69
N ALA A 62 3.08 27.98 -0.24
CA ALA A 62 4.01 28.17 -1.35
C ALA A 62 3.42 29.17 -2.35
N THR A 63 4.13 30.25 -2.58
CA THR A 63 3.72 31.33 -3.49
C THR A 63 4.90 31.78 -4.36
N GLY A 64 4.61 32.49 -5.45
CA GLY A 64 5.63 33.02 -6.37
C GLY A 64 6.57 31.93 -6.90
N GLU A 65 7.87 32.23 -6.92
CA GLU A 65 8.91 31.32 -7.42
C GLU A 65 8.94 29.98 -6.70
N LYS A 66 8.64 29.94 -5.40
CA LYS A 66 8.60 28.69 -4.62
C LYS A 66 7.49 27.76 -5.09
N LEU A 67 6.34 28.32 -5.48
CA LEU A 67 5.24 27.53 -6.01
C LEU A 67 5.60 26.94 -7.38
N GLU A 68 6.24 27.72 -8.25
CA GLU A 68 6.66 27.23 -9.57
C GLU A 68 7.74 26.15 -9.46
N ALA A 69 8.75 26.33 -8.60
CA ALA A 69 9.75 25.30 -8.33
C ALA A 69 9.13 24.02 -7.75
N ALA A 70 8.17 24.14 -6.83
CA ALA A 70 7.47 22.99 -6.27
C ALA A 70 6.67 22.22 -7.34
N LYS A 71 6.00 22.93 -8.27
CA LYS A 71 5.31 22.30 -9.40
C LYS A 71 6.28 21.60 -10.34
N GLU A 72 7.43 22.20 -10.61
CA GLU A 72 8.49 21.58 -11.42
C GLU A 72 8.99 20.29 -10.78
N PHE A 73 9.28 20.31 -9.48
CA PHE A 73 9.68 19.11 -8.74
C PHE A 73 8.61 18.00 -8.79
N VAL A 74 7.33 18.34 -8.58
CA VAL A 74 6.25 17.34 -8.69
C VAL A 74 6.16 16.73 -10.10
N ARG A 75 6.47 17.51 -11.15
CA ARG A 75 6.56 16.96 -12.50
C ARG A 75 7.79 16.09 -12.68
N SER A 76 8.94 16.52 -12.16
CA SER A 76 10.21 15.80 -12.34
C SER A 76 10.19 14.42 -11.70
N VAL A 77 9.50 14.22 -10.57
CA VAL A 77 9.41 12.89 -9.94
C VAL A 77 8.67 11.84 -10.80
N ASN A 78 7.99 12.27 -11.87
CA ASN A 78 7.28 11.39 -12.80
C ASN A 78 8.06 11.16 -14.11
N THR A 79 9.34 11.57 -14.21
CA THR A 79 10.20 11.20 -15.34
C THR A 79 10.68 9.76 -15.19
N ASP A 80 11.08 9.13 -16.30
CA ASP A 80 11.59 7.76 -16.33
C ASP A 80 12.71 7.53 -15.30
N SER A 81 13.67 8.46 -15.22
CA SER A 81 14.76 8.41 -14.24
C SER A 81 14.27 8.39 -12.80
N MET A 82 13.26 9.19 -12.44
CA MET A 82 12.74 9.26 -11.08
C MET A 82 11.77 8.12 -10.75
N MET A 83 11.05 7.62 -11.77
CA MET A 83 10.26 6.40 -11.64
C MET A 83 11.14 5.16 -11.45
N SER A 84 12.29 5.10 -12.13
CA SER A 84 13.31 4.06 -11.90
C SER A 84 13.82 4.09 -10.45
N VAL A 85 14.11 5.27 -9.89
CA VAL A 85 14.44 5.40 -8.45
C VAL A 85 13.30 4.88 -7.56
N THR A 86 12.03 5.08 -7.94
CA THR A 86 10.89 4.56 -7.17
C THR A 86 10.89 3.03 -7.13
N LEU A 87 11.12 2.40 -8.29
CA LEU A 87 11.24 0.94 -8.43
C LEU A 87 12.44 0.38 -7.66
N ASP A 88 13.59 1.08 -7.71
CA ASP A 88 14.80 0.71 -6.98
C ASP A 88 14.61 0.77 -5.45
N ASN A 89 13.67 1.58 -4.96
CA ASN A 89 13.30 1.60 -3.54
C ASN A 89 12.22 0.56 -3.17
N GLY A 90 11.80 -0.28 -4.13
CA GLY A 90 10.75 -1.29 -3.94
C GLY A 90 9.33 -0.70 -3.95
N TYR A 91 9.15 0.55 -4.36
CA TYR A 91 7.84 1.16 -4.53
C TYR A 91 7.38 1.07 -5.99
N PHE A 92 6.08 1.26 -6.20
CA PHE A 92 5.50 1.30 -7.54
C PHE A 92 5.39 2.72 -8.06
N PRO A 93 5.70 2.96 -9.35
CA PRO A 93 5.51 4.25 -9.97
C PRO A 93 4.02 4.60 -10.01
N ALA A 94 3.68 5.86 -9.79
CA ALA A 94 2.30 6.35 -9.85
C ALA A 94 1.77 6.46 -11.30
N ARG A 95 2.63 6.24 -12.30
CA ARG A 95 2.29 6.26 -13.73
C ARG A 95 2.56 4.90 -14.33
N SER A 96 1.62 4.43 -15.16
CA SER A 96 1.73 3.15 -15.85
C SER A 96 3.01 3.03 -16.69
N ALA A 97 3.46 4.13 -17.29
CA ALA A 97 4.70 4.18 -18.06
C ALA A 97 5.94 3.72 -17.27
N GLY A 98 5.92 3.83 -15.94
CA GLY A 98 7.02 3.33 -15.11
C GLY A 98 7.15 1.81 -15.11
N PHE A 99 6.07 1.06 -15.40
CA PHE A 99 6.12 -0.41 -15.51
C PHE A 99 6.78 -0.87 -16.83
N GLU A 100 6.91 0.02 -17.81
CA GLU A 100 7.61 -0.26 -19.08
C GLU A 100 9.14 -0.04 -18.98
N LEU A 101 9.63 0.45 -17.83
CA LEU A 101 11.05 0.67 -17.60
C LEU A 101 11.80 -0.66 -17.43
N GLU A 102 13.07 -0.68 -17.84
CA GLU A 102 13.95 -1.86 -17.75
C GLU A 102 13.94 -2.48 -16.35
N THR A 103 14.08 -1.66 -15.30
CA THR A 103 14.02 -2.12 -13.90
C THR A 103 12.75 -2.91 -13.57
N ALA A 104 11.59 -2.48 -14.07
CA ALA A 104 10.33 -3.18 -13.82
C ALA A 104 10.23 -4.48 -14.63
N GLN A 105 10.67 -4.46 -15.89
CA GLN A 105 10.64 -5.61 -16.80
C GLN A 105 11.59 -6.73 -16.35
N GLU A 106 12.80 -6.38 -15.88
CA GLU A 106 13.78 -7.34 -15.36
C GLU A 106 13.32 -8.04 -14.08
N ASN A 107 12.44 -7.42 -13.31
CA ASN A 107 11.93 -7.90 -12.02
C ASN A 107 10.43 -8.27 -12.10
N ASN A 108 9.93 -8.65 -13.29
CA ASN A 108 8.51 -8.86 -13.54
C ASN A 108 7.88 -9.98 -12.68
N ASP A 109 8.68 -10.95 -12.25
CA ASP A 109 8.27 -12.01 -11.30
C ASP A 109 7.84 -11.43 -9.94
N ILE A 110 8.44 -10.31 -9.54
CA ILE A 110 8.06 -9.54 -8.35
C ILE A 110 6.91 -8.56 -8.69
N PHE A 111 7.04 -7.80 -9.79
CA PHE A 111 6.15 -6.68 -10.10
C PHE A 111 4.76 -7.08 -10.63
N SER A 112 4.64 -8.18 -11.37
CA SER A 112 3.38 -8.60 -12.02
C SER A 112 2.22 -8.86 -11.05
N SER A 113 2.52 -9.45 -9.88
CA SER A 113 1.54 -9.64 -8.81
C SER A 113 1.02 -8.30 -8.28
N PHE A 114 1.88 -7.30 -8.16
CA PHE A 114 1.47 -5.97 -7.73
C PHE A 114 0.68 -5.24 -8.81
N GLU A 115 1.06 -5.33 -10.08
CA GLU A 115 0.30 -4.76 -11.19
C GLU A 115 -1.12 -5.33 -11.23
N THR A 116 -1.26 -6.65 -11.06
CA THR A 116 -2.55 -7.32 -10.95
C THR A 116 -3.35 -6.82 -9.74
N ALA A 117 -2.69 -6.67 -8.58
CA ALA A 117 -3.33 -6.13 -7.37
C ALA A 117 -3.74 -4.65 -7.53
N LEU A 118 -3.00 -3.85 -8.30
CA LEU A 118 -3.34 -2.47 -8.62
C LEU A 118 -4.58 -2.38 -9.51
N ALA A 119 -4.71 -3.28 -10.49
CA ALA A 119 -5.87 -3.34 -11.39
C ALA A 119 -7.17 -3.76 -10.69
N GLN A 120 -7.08 -4.55 -9.62
CA GLN A 120 -8.23 -5.08 -8.86
C GLN A 120 -8.53 -4.32 -7.57
N GLY A 121 -7.62 -3.44 -7.15
CA GLY A 121 -7.72 -2.82 -5.84
C GLY A 121 -8.78 -1.72 -5.77
N THR A 122 -9.18 -1.41 -4.54
CA THR A 122 -10.10 -0.31 -4.22
C THR A 122 -9.33 0.82 -3.53
N ALA A 123 -9.45 2.04 -4.05
CA ALA A 123 -8.91 3.21 -3.40
C ALA A 123 -9.72 3.55 -2.14
N PRO A 124 -9.08 4.06 -1.06
CA PRO A 124 -9.81 4.53 0.10
C PRO A 124 -10.81 5.63 -0.29
N PRO A 125 -11.97 5.69 0.38
CA PRO A 125 -12.93 6.76 0.14
C PRO A 125 -12.31 8.12 0.49
N ILE A 126 -12.49 9.11 -0.38
CA ILE A 126 -12.15 10.50 -0.09
C ILE A 126 -13.24 11.08 0.81
N ASN A 127 -13.08 10.89 2.13
CA ASN A 127 -14.00 11.37 3.15
C ASN A 127 -13.28 12.35 4.10
N PRO A 128 -13.80 13.57 4.34
CA PRO A 128 -13.23 14.51 5.33
C PRO A 128 -13.05 13.89 6.73
N ASN A 129 -13.93 12.97 7.10
CA ASN A 129 -13.92 12.25 8.37
C ASN A 129 -13.14 10.92 8.32
N TYR A 130 -12.44 10.62 7.21
CA TYR A 130 -11.74 9.34 7.01
C TYR A 130 -10.86 8.95 8.20
N ARG A 131 -10.10 9.89 8.77
CA ARG A 131 -9.23 9.62 9.92
C ARG A 131 -10.03 9.20 11.16
N ALA A 132 -11.14 9.88 11.44
CA ALA A 132 -11.97 9.55 12.59
C ALA A 132 -12.68 8.20 12.40
N VAL A 133 -13.23 7.95 11.20
CA VAL A 133 -13.88 6.68 10.83
C VAL A 133 -12.89 5.51 10.93
N SER A 134 -11.72 5.61 10.29
CA SER A 134 -10.70 4.56 10.32
C SER A 134 -10.15 4.30 11.72
N SER A 135 -9.92 5.36 12.51
CA SER A 135 -9.49 5.20 13.91
C SER A 135 -10.54 4.48 14.76
N ALA A 136 -11.82 4.84 14.61
CA ALA A 136 -12.92 4.16 15.29
C ALA A 136 -13.06 2.69 14.84
N LEU A 137 -12.86 2.42 13.54
CA LEU A 137 -12.85 1.06 13.02
C LEU A 137 -11.72 0.23 13.65
N TYR A 138 -10.47 0.65 13.50
CA TYR A 138 -9.31 -0.14 13.96
C TYR A 138 -9.28 -0.33 15.48
N SER A 139 -9.60 0.71 16.25
CA SER A 139 -9.62 0.61 17.72
C SER A 139 -10.76 -0.27 18.25
N GLY A 140 -11.85 -0.41 17.49
CA GLY A 140 -12.99 -1.21 17.90
C GLY A 140 -12.86 -2.71 17.61
N MET A 141 -11.93 -3.12 16.75
CA MET A 141 -11.82 -4.52 16.31
C MET A 141 -11.14 -5.46 17.31
N ALA A 142 -10.47 -4.93 18.35
CA ALA A 142 -9.68 -5.73 19.29
C ALA A 142 -10.45 -6.92 19.93
N PRO A 143 -11.71 -6.79 20.38
CA PRO A 143 -12.45 -7.91 20.95
C PRO A 143 -12.65 -9.07 19.97
N ALA A 144 -12.86 -8.79 18.67
CA ALA A 144 -12.97 -9.83 17.65
C ALA A 144 -11.61 -10.51 17.40
N LEU A 145 -10.53 -9.73 17.36
CA LEU A 145 -9.17 -10.26 17.17
C LEU A 145 -8.70 -11.12 18.33
N ASN A 146 -9.17 -10.82 19.55
CA ASN A 146 -8.86 -11.59 20.75
C ASN A 146 -9.78 -12.81 20.94
N GLY A 147 -10.89 -12.90 20.17
CA GLY A 147 -11.90 -13.95 20.32
C GLY A 147 -12.91 -13.71 21.45
N ASP A 148 -12.95 -12.50 22.01
CA ASP A 148 -13.88 -12.12 23.09
C ASP A 148 -15.33 -11.95 22.59
N GLN A 149 -15.49 -11.51 21.33
CA GLN A 149 -16.79 -11.30 20.67
C GLN A 149 -16.74 -11.77 19.21
N SER A 150 -17.90 -12.08 18.62
CA SER A 150 -17.96 -12.42 17.20
C SER A 150 -17.60 -11.20 16.33
N ALA A 151 -16.98 -11.46 15.17
CA ALA A 151 -16.64 -10.40 14.22
C ALA A 151 -17.87 -9.57 13.80
N GLU A 152 -19.02 -10.21 13.63
CA GLU A 152 -20.28 -9.55 13.30
C GLU A 152 -20.77 -8.61 14.41
N SER A 153 -20.76 -9.07 15.67
CA SER A 153 -21.17 -8.23 16.81
C SER A 153 -20.28 -7.00 16.93
N VAL A 154 -18.96 -7.19 16.87
CA VAL A 154 -17.99 -6.11 16.96
C VAL A 154 -18.16 -5.12 15.81
N LEU A 155 -18.38 -5.61 14.59
CA LEU A 155 -18.58 -4.74 13.44
C LEU A 155 -19.86 -3.91 13.59
N ASN A 156 -20.97 -4.51 14.04
CA ASN A 156 -22.22 -3.78 14.29
C ASN A 156 -22.02 -2.68 15.34
N ASP A 157 -21.40 -2.99 16.48
CA ASP A 157 -21.11 -2.02 17.54
C ASP A 157 -20.25 -0.86 17.04
N VAL A 158 -19.22 -1.18 16.24
CA VAL A 158 -18.32 -0.18 15.65
C VAL A 158 -19.04 0.71 14.64
N VAL A 159 -19.85 0.13 13.77
CA VAL A 159 -20.63 0.86 12.75
C VAL A 159 -21.64 1.79 13.45
N ASP A 160 -22.36 1.30 14.45
CA ASP A 160 -23.29 2.12 15.22
C ASP A 160 -22.57 3.28 15.92
N ARG A 161 -21.38 3.05 16.47
CA ARG A 161 -20.56 4.11 17.06
C ARG A 161 -20.13 5.14 16.02
N ILE A 162 -19.72 4.71 14.83
CA ILE A 162 -19.31 5.63 13.75
C ILE A 162 -20.50 6.49 13.31
N ASN A 163 -21.66 5.87 13.10
CA ASN A 163 -22.85 6.57 12.60
C ASN A 163 -23.44 7.57 13.61
N ASN A 164 -23.29 7.32 14.91
CA ASN A 164 -23.91 8.16 15.94
C ASN A 164 -22.95 9.15 16.61
N ASN A 165 -21.64 8.91 16.56
CA ASN A 165 -20.65 9.70 17.33
C ASN A 165 -19.48 10.25 16.50
N VAL A 166 -19.36 9.87 15.22
CA VAL A 166 -18.24 10.29 14.35
C VAL A 166 -18.72 11.04 13.11
N LEU A 167 -19.77 10.54 12.46
CA LEU A 167 -20.44 11.21 11.34
C LEU A 167 -21.54 12.14 11.85
#